data_AF-A0A945NXA9-F1
#
_entry.id   AF-A0A945NXA9-F1
#
_cell.length_a   1.000
_cell.length_b   1.000
_cell.length_c   1.000
_cell.angle_alpha   90.00
_cell.angle_beta   90.00
_cell.angle_gamma   90.00
#
_symmetry.space_group_name_H-M   'P 1'
#
loop_
_entity.id
_entity.type
_entity.pdbx_description
1 polymer ?
#
loop_
_entity_poly.entity_id
_entity_poly.type
_entity_poly.pdbx_seq_one_letter_code
_entity_poly.pdbx_strand_id
1 'polypeptide(L)' 'MTQDKSVLDIKIYPPEAQGVGQFDGGRITEIKPIGFPHEGPAIENLGPLFYWAWATAKGYGKIALHPH' A
#
# COMPACT_ATOMS: atom_id res chain seq x y z
N MET A 1 10.52 -40.50 10.31
CA MET A 1 9.40 -39.64 9.86
C MET A 1 9.90 -38.22 9.85
N THR A 2 10.49 -37.79 8.73
CA THR A 2 10.89 -36.41 8.49
C THR A 2 9.63 -35.60 8.18
N GLN A 3 9.35 -34.59 8.98
CA GLN A 3 8.24 -33.67 8.75
C GLN A 3 8.41 -33.00 7.39
N ASP A 4 7.38 -33.13 6.56
CA ASP A 4 7.27 -32.45 5.29
C ASP A 4 7.18 -30.94 5.58
N LYS A 5 8.22 -30.19 5.20
CA LYS A 5 8.19 -28.73 5.31
C LYS A 5 7.11 -28.27 4.34
N SER A 6 5.97 -27.82 4.85
CA SER A 6 4.94 -27.18 4.04
C SER A 6 5.60 -26.15 3.13
N VAL A 7 5.47 -26.34 1.81
CA VAL A 7 5.96 -25.38 0.83
C VAL A 7 5.28 -24.05 1.13
N LEU A 8 6.06 -23.03 1.44
CA LEU A 8 5.54 -21.68 1.64
C LEU A 8 5.06 -21.15 0.29
N ASP A 9 3.78 -20.81 0.20
CA ASP A 9 3.24 -20.07 -0.94
C ASP A 9 3.56 -18.59 -0.76
N ILE A 10 4.55 -18.09 -1.51
CA ILE A 10 5.01 -16.71 -1.45
C ILE A 10 4.57 -16.00 -2.72
N LYS A 11 3.66 -15.04 -2.58
CA LYS A 11 3.24 -14.16 -3.67
C LYS A 11 4.02 -12.85 -3.62
N ILE A 12 4.76 -12.55 -4.68
CA ILE A 12 5.54 -11.30 -4.82
C ILE A 12 4.75 -10.35 -5.72
N TYR A 13 4.51 -9.14 -5.23
CA TYR A 13 3.87 -8.07 -6.00
C TYR A 13 4.93 -7.05 -6.44
N PRO A 14 5.10 -6.82 -7.74
CA PRO A 14 6.11 -5.89 -8.23
C PRO A 14 5.64 -4.44 -8.03
N PRO A 15 6.54 -3.45 -8.12
CA PRO A 15 6.19 -2.03 -7.94
C PRO A 15 5.04 -1.56 -8.83
N GLU A 16 4.90 -2.09 -10.04
CA GLU A 16 3.86 -1.73 -11.01
C GLU A 16 2.45 -2.20 -10.59
N ALA A 17 2.37 -3.14 -9.64
CA ALA A 17 1.11 -3.60 -9.06
C ALA A 17 0.65 -2.73 -7.87
N GLN A 18 1.48 -1.77 -7.43
CA GLN A 18 1.17 -0.91 -6.30
C GLN A 18 0.33 0.28 -6.75
N GLY A 19 -0.59 0.72 -5.90
CA GLY A 19 -1.36 1.92 -6.16
C GLY A 19 -0.48 3.17 -6.10
N VAL A 20 -0.91 4.24 -6.76
CA VAL A 20 -0.29 5.56 -6.63
C VAL A 20 -1.33 6.57 -6.17
N GLY A 21 -0.88 7.60 -5.47
CA GLY A 21 -1.76 8.64 -4.94
C GLY A 21 -1.04 9.98 -4.84
N GLN A 22 -1.83 11.03 -4.64
CA GLN A 22 -1.31 12.35 -4.36
C GLN A 22 -2.19 13.10 -3.37
N PHE A 23 -1.55 13.94 -2.57
CA PHE A 23 -2.21 14.95 -1.75
C PHE A 23 -1.61 16.32 -2.03
N ASP A 24 -2.28 17.38 -1.57
CA ASP A 24 -1.82 18.76 -1.69
C ASP A 24 -1.47 19.17 -3.14
N GLY A 25 -2.29 18.71 -4.10
CA GLY A 25 -2.11 18.99 -5.53
C GLY A 25 -0.83 18.39 -6.13
N GLY A 26 -0.34 17.27 -5.59
CA GLY A 26 0.86 16.58 -6.11
C GLY A 26 2.15 16.92 -5.37
N ARG A 27 2.08 17.79 -4.34
CA ARG A 27 3.24 18.07 -3.47
C ARG A 27 3.62 16.89 -2.60
N ILE A 28 2.62 16.11 -2.17
CA ILE A 28 2.81 14.82 -1.54
C ILE A 28 2.42 13.76 -2.57
N THR A 29 3.34 12.86 -2.86
CA THR A 29 3.10 11.68 -3.72
C THR A 29 3.28 10.43 -2.89
N GLU A 30 2.46 9.42 -3.15
CA GLU A 30 2.58 8.14 -2.45
C GLU A 30 2.53 6.95 -3.39
N ILE A 31 3.18 5.89 -2.95
CA ILE A 31 3.04 4.54 -3.48
C ILE A 31 2.35 3.70 -2.41
N LYS A 32 1.34 2.93 -2.81
CA LYS A 32 0.44 2.16 -1.94
C LYS A 32 0.59 0.66 -2.22
N PRO A 33 1.49 -0.05 -1.52
CA PRO A 33 1.52 -1.52 -1.56
C PRO A 33 0.17 -2.15 -1.18
N ILE A 34 -0.54 -1.53 -0.24
CA ILE A 34 -1.93 -1.88 0.11
C ILE A 34 -2.74 -0.60 -0.02
N GLY A 35 -3.41 -0.43 -1.15
CA GLY A 35 -4.28 0.70 -1.43
C GLY A 35 -5.60 0.62 -0.63
N PHE A 36 -6.40 1.67 -0.70
CA PHE A 36 -7.71 1.61 -0.04
C PHE A 36 -8.61 0.56 -0.72
N PRO A 37 -9.48 -0.15 0.01
CA PRO A 37 -10.32 -1.21 -0.59
C PRO A 37 -11.15 -0.77 -1.80
N HIS A 38 -11.62 0.48 -1.80
CA HIS A 38 -12.42 1.04 -2.90
C HIS A 38 -11.60 1.36 -4.16
N GLU A 39 -10.27 1.33 -4.09
CA GLU A 39 -9.37 1.56 -5.22
C GLU A 39 -9.08 0.27 -6.02
N GLY A 40 -9.55 -0.88 -5.55
CA GLY A 40 -9.27 -2.19 -6.16
C GLY A 40 -7.78 -2.56 -6.17
N PRO A 41 -7.09 -2.52 -5.02
CA PRO A 41 -5.64 -2.78 -4.96
C PRO A 41 -5.32 -4.25 -5.28
N ALA A 42 -4.11 -4.49 -5.81
CA ALA A 42 -3.63 -5.86 -6.08
C ALA A 42 -3.55 -6.73 -4.81
N ILE A 43 -3.37 -6.09 -3.64
CA ILE A 43 -3.47 -6.70 -2.31
C ILE A 43 -4.68 -6.08 -1.61
N GLU A 44 -5.76 -6.84 -1.45
CA GLU A 44 -7.00 -6.35 -0.82
C GLU A 44 -6.81 -6.10 0.69
N ASN A 45 -6.17 -7.03 1.40
CA ASN A 45 -5.85 -6.91 2.82
C ASN A 45 -4.76 -7.90 3.25
N LEU A 46 -3.96 -7.52 4.26
CA LEU A 46 -3.05 -8.41 4.95
C LEU A 46 -3.44 -8.50 6.43
N GLY A 47 -4.43 -9.35 6.71
CA GLY A 47 -5.04 -9.43 8.04
C GLY A 47 -5.72 -8.10 8.42
N PRO A 48 -5.33 -7.45 9.54
CA PRO A 48 -5.87 -6.15 9.93
C PRO A 48 -5.27 -4.97 9.14
N LEU A 49 -4.21 -5.19 8.35
CA LEU A 49 -3.62 -4.15 7.53
C LEU A 49 -4.43 -3.97 6.25
N PHE A 50 -5.25 -2.92 6.21
CA PHE A 50 -6.14 -2.58 5.09
C PHE A 50 -5.66 -1.39 4.25
N TYR A 51 -4.65 -0.65 4.74
CA TYR A 51 -4.02 0.45 4.03
C TYR A 51 -2.56 0.56 4.47
N TRP A 52 -1.65 0.67 3.50
CA TRP A 52 -0.24 0.99 3.75
C TRP A 52 0.33 1.73 2.54
N ALA A 53 0.95 2.88 2.83
CA ALA A 53 1.53 3.74 1.82
C ALA A 53 2.90 4.26 2.25
N TRP A 54 3.76 4.49 1.26
CA TRP A 54 4.99 5.25 1.39
C TRP A 54 4.78 6.61 0.71
N ALA A 55 4.62 7.66 1.51
CA ALA A 55 4.47 9.02 1.03
C ALA A 55 5.81 9.78 1.05
N THR A 56 6.00 10.66 0.06
CA THR A 56 7.13 11.58 -0.02
C THR A 56 6.63 12.97 -0.41
N ALA A 57 7.34 14.00 0.05
CA ALA A 57 7.03 15.39 -0.29
C ALA A 57 8.29 16.15 -0.70
N LYS A 58 8.18 16.99 -1.73
CA LYS A 58 9.25 17.93 -2.09
C LYS A 58 8.97 19.28 -1.41
N GLY A 59 9.59 19.49 -0.26
CA GLY A 59 9.37 20.68 0.56
C GLY A 59 8.12 20.55 1.43
N TYR A 60 7.38 21.65 1.61
CA TYR A 60 6.18 21.66 2.44
C TYR A 60 4.99 21.00 1.71
N GLY A 61 4.40 20.00 2.34
CA GLY A 61 3.15 19.36 1.93
C GLY A 61 2.16 19.31 3.09
N LYS A 62 0.88 19.53 2.81
CA LYS A 62 -0.18 19.50 3.84
C LYS A 62 -1.34 18.60 3.44
N ILE A 63 -1.63 17.61 4.28
CA ILE A 63 -2.92 16.90 4.24
C ILE A 63 -3.90 17.67 5.13
N ALA A 64 -5.06 18.04 4.58
CA ALA A 64 -6.09 18.76 5.33
C ALA A 64 -6.74 17.87 6.41
N LEU A 65 -7.41 18.49 7.39
CA LEU A 65 -8.19 17.73 8.39
C LEU A 65 -9.25 16.88 7.68
N HIS A 66 -9.33 15.61 8.03
CA HIS A 66 -10.26 14.64 7.45
C HIS A 66 -10.66 13.59 8.48
N PRO A 67 -11.83 12.94 8.31
CA PRO A 67 -12.23 11.81 9.15
C PRO A 67 -11.41 10.55 8.81
N HIS A 68 -11.39 9.62 9.76
CA HIS A 68 -10.83 8.26 9.62
C HIS A 68 -11.93 7.23 9.80
#